data_AF-A0A1D1YDG1-F1
#
_entry.id   AF-A0A1D1YDG1-F1
#
_cell.length_a   1.000
_cell.length_b   1.000
_cell.length_c   1.000
_cell.angle_alpha   90.00
_cell.angle_beta   90.00
_cell.angle_gamma   90.00
#
_symmetry.space_group_name_H-M   'P 1'
#
loop_
_entity.id
_entity.type
_entity.pdbx_description
1 polymer ?
#
loop_
_entity_poly.entity_id
_entity_poly.type
_entity_poly.pdbx_seq_one_letter_code
_entity_poly.pdbx_strand_id
1 'polypeptide(L)'
;YIPSVSSALVVGSVLGLLQTALLMFAAKPFLHIMGVKAGSPMLIPACRYLKLRSLGAPPVLLSLAMQGVFRGFKDTKTPLYATVAGDVTNIILDPILIFALHLGVTGAAIAHVISQYLISLILLWRLVNKVDIMPPSVKDLKFSRFLTCGFLLLARVIAVTSCVTLAASMAAHRGPIPMAAFQICLQIWLSTSLLADGLAVAGQAILASSFARGDHQKAVGAAARVLQLSIILGLALSTVIGIGLQFGSSIFTKDNSVLKLIHTAIPFVASTQPINSLAFVFDGVNFGASDY
;
A
#
# COMPACT_ATOMS: atom_id res chain seq x y z
N TYR A 1 -7.54 -9.68 26.53
CA TYR A 1 -6.15 -9.97 26.07
C TYR A 1 -6.16 -10.81 24.81
N ILE A 2 -5.55 -10.33 23.72
CA ILE A 2 -5.42 -11.08 22.45
C ILE A 2 -3.92 -11.17 22.09
N PRO A 3 -3.25 -12.31 22.33
CA PRO A 3 -1.79 -12.43 22.19
C PRO A 3 -1.25 -12.11 20.79
N SER A 4 -2.05 -12.37 19.75
CA SER A 4 -1.67 -12.10 18.36
C SER A 4 -1.56 -10.60 18.05
N VAL A 5 -2.38 -9.76 18.72
CA VAL A 5 -2.30 -8.29 18.61
C VAL A 5 -0.98 -7.79 19.18
N SER A 6 -0.65 -8.20 20.41
CA SER A 6 0.61 -7.80 21.03
C SER A 6 1.82 -8.29 20.23
N SER A 7 1.77 -9.51 19.69
CA SER A 7 2.82 -10.07 18.83
C SER A 7 3.01 -9.26 17.55
N ALA A 8 1.92 -8.88 16.87
CA ALA A 8 1.97 -8.08 15.66
C ALA A 8 2.54 -6.67 15.90
N LEU A 9 2.20 -6.04 17.03
CA LEU A 9 2.76 -4.74 17.42
C LEU A 9 4.26 -4.84 17.67
N VAL A 10 4.72 -5.86 18.41
CA VAL A 10 6.15 -6.09 18.68
C VAL A 10 6.91 -6.32 17.38
N VAL A 11 6.43 -7.21 16.51
CA VAL A 11 7.07 -7.48 15.21
C VAL A 11 7.11 -6.23 14.35
N GLY A 12 6.01 -5.47 14.27
CA GLY A 12 5.94 -4.21 13.53
C GLY A 12 6.93 -3.17 14.06
N SER A 13 7.05 -3.01 15.38
CA SER A 13 8.03 -2.11 16.00
C SER A 13 9.47 -2.53 15.73
N VAL A 14 9.79 -3.83 15.88
CA VAL A 14 11.15 -4.35 15.65
C VAL A 14 11.55 -4.19 14.19
N LEU A 15 10.70 -4.58 13.24
CA LEU A 15 10.94 -4.40 11.82
C LEU A 15 11.08 -2.91 11.45
N GLY A 16 10.27 -2.05 12.07
CA GLY A 16 10.30 -0.61 11.82
C GLY A 16 11.58 0.04 12.30
N LEU A 17 12.06 -0.33 13.49
CA LEU A 17 13.34 0.11 14.02
C LEU A 17 14.51 -0.42 13.18
N LEU A 18 14.46 -1.68 12.76
CA LEU A 18 15.47 -2.27 11.88
C LEU A 18 15.52 -1.57 10.52
N GLN A 19 14.37 -1.29 9.92
CA GLN A 19 14.27 -0.51 8.68
C GLN A 19 14.80 0.92 8.86
N THR A 20 14.51 1.56 10.00
CA THR A 20 15.02 2.89 10.33
C THR A 20 16.54 2.90 10.44
N ALA A 21 17.11 1.96 11.19
CA ALA A 21 18.55 1.83 11.36
C ALA A 21 19.23 1.58 10.02
N LEU A 22 18.71 0.64 9.24
CA LEU A 22 19.23 0.32 7.91
C LEU A 22 19.22 1.55 7.00
N LEU A 23 18.11 2.30 6.92
CA LEU A 23 18.05 3.51 6.10
C LEU A 23 18.93 4.65 6.65
N MET A 24 19.05 4.81 7.97
CA MET A 24 19.90 5.84 8.58
C MET A 24 21.38 5.63 8.27
N PHE A 25 21.86 4.38 8.36
CA PHE A 25 23.27 4.04 8.11
C PHE A 25 23.57 3.84 6.62
N ALA A 26 22.64 3.24 5.86
CA ALA A 26 22.83 2.92 4.45
C ALA A 26 22.25 3.95 3.48
N ALA A 27 21.80 5.14 3.94
CA ALA A 27 21.26 6.18 3.06
C ALA A 27 22.19 6.53 1.88
N LYS A 28 23.49 6.72 2.15
CA LYS A 28 24.49 7.06 1.12
C LYS A 28 24.70 5.93 0.10
N PRO A 29 24.98 4.67 0.51
CA PRO A 29 25.14 3.58 -0.45
C PRO A 29 23.85 3.32 -1.25
N PHE A 30 22.67 3.41 -0.65
CA PHE A 30 21.41 3.31 -1.40
C PHE A 30 21.28 4.40 -2.47
N LEU A 31 21.56 5.65 -2.14
CA LEU A 31 21.52 6.75 -3.11
C LEU A 31 22.55 6.55 -4.23
N HIS A 32 23.72 5.99 -3.91
CA HIS A 32 24.75 5.70 -4.92
C HIS A 32 24.34 4.57 -5.87
N ILE A 33 23.76 3.49 -5.34
CA ILE A 33 23.19 2.39 -6.13
C ILE A 33 22.07 2.91 -7.05
N MET A 34 21.28 3.87 -6.58
CA MET A 34 20.25 4.54 -7.39
C MET A 34 20.81 5.56 -8.41
N GLY A 35 22.13 5.71 -8.52
CA GLY A 35 22.79 6.53 -9.55
C GLY A 35 23.07 7.99 -9.13
N VAL A 36 22.90 8.35 -7.86
CA VAL A 36 23.26 9.70 -7.38
C VAL A 36 24.78 9.79 -7.25
N LYS A 37 25.39 10.56 -8.17
CA LYS A 37 26.85 10.80 -8.19
C LYS A 37 27.30 11.53 -6.92
N ALA A 38 28.50 11.21 -6.45
CA ALA A 38 29.07 11.77 -5.21
C ALA A 38 29.19 13.31 -5.21
N GLY A 39 29.37 13.93 -6.39
CA GLY A 39 29.43 15.39 -6.56
C GLY A 39 28.09 16.06 -6.91
N SER A 40 26.97 15.33 -6.89
CA SER A 40 25.67 15.93 -7.24
C SER A 40 25.20 16.88 -6.13
N PRO A 41 24.71 18.09 -6.47
CA PRO A 41 24.11 18.98 -5.49
C PRO A 41 22.87 18.37 -4.80
N MET A 42 22.28 17.32 -5.39
CA MET A 42 21.12 16.62 -4.84
C MET A 42 21.47 15.60 -3.74
N LEU A 43 22.73 15.17 -3.63
CA LEU A 43 23.11 14.11 -2.70
C LEU A 43 22.86 14.51 -1.24
N ILE A 44 23.20 15.75 -0.87
CA ILE A 44 23.05 16.25 0.50
C ILE A 44 21.56 16.39 0.88
N PRO A 45 20.70 17.07 0.09
CA PRO A 45 19.26 17.11 0.34
C PRO A 45 18.60 15.72 0.37
N ALA A 46 18.93 14.83 -0.58
CA ALA A 46 18.36 13.49 -0.64
C ALA A 46 18.76 12.64 0.57
N CYS A 47 20.01 12.72 1.02
CA CYS A 47 20.47 12.01 2.21
C CYS A 47 19.78 12.53 3.47
N ARG A 48 19.64 13.85 3.62
CA ARG A 48 18.89 14.45 4.75
C ARG A 48 17.42 14.02 4.73
N TYR A 49 16.77 14.06 3.58
CA TYR A 49 15.40 13.61 3.40
C TYR A 49 15.24 12.16 3.80
N LEU A 50 16.06 11.27 3.26
CA LEU A 50 15.95 9.83 3.47
C LEU A 50 16.15 9.46 4.96
N LYS A 51 17.14 10.10 5.62
CA LYS A 51 17.38 9.90 7.05
C LYS A 51 16.20 10.37 7.90
N LEU A 52 15.69 11.57 7.66
CA LEU A 52 14.53 12.08 8.40
C LEU A 52 13.29 11.23 8.15
N ARG A 53 13.02 10.91 6.88
CA ARG A 53 11.86 10.10 6.48
C ARG A 53 11.91 8.69 7.06
N SER A 54 13.11 8.15 7.31
CA SER A 54 13.29 6.84 7.95
C SER A 54 12.76 6.79 9.38
N LEU A 55 12.75 7.92 10.11
CA LEU A 55 12.15 8.01 11.45
C LEU A 55 10.63 7.78 11.42
N GLY A 56 10.00 7.91 10.25
CA GLY A 56 8.60 7.57 10.04
C GLY A 56 8.36 6.09 9.74
N ALA A 57 9.38 5.24 9.59
CA ALA A 57 9.19 3.81 9.32
C ALA A 57 8.54 3.05 10.48
N PRO A 58 8.92 3.25 11.77
CA PRO A 58 8.29 2.58 12.89
C PRO A 58 6.79 2.87 13.02
N PRO A 59 6.32 4.14 13.01
CA PRO A 59 4.89 4.42 13.12
C PRO A 59 4.12 3.94 11.89
N VAL A 60 4.71 3.93 10.68
CA VAL A 60 4.06 3.37 9.48
C VAL A 60 3.80 1.88 9.66
N LEU A 61 4.81 1.08 10.02
CA LEU A 61 4.63 -0.36 10.20
C LEU A 61 3.68 -0.68 11.36
N LEU A 62 3.77 0.07 12.45
CA LEU A 62 2.85 -0.07 13.57
C LEU A 62 1.41 0.25 13.14
N SER A 63 1.22 1.32 12.36
CA SER A 63 -0.09 1.71 11.82
C SER A 63 -0.64 0.63 10.89
N LEU A 64 0.18 0.03 10.01
CA LEU A 64 -0.24 -1.07 9.14
C LEU A 64 -0.67 -2.30 9.95
N ALA A 65 0.06 -2.65 11.01
CA ALA A 65 -0.31 -3.73 11.91
C ALA A 65 -1.64 -3.45 12.62
N MET A 66 -1.81 -2.24 13.19
CA MET A 66 -3.05 -1.83 13.86
C MET A 66 -4.24 -1.80 12.89
N GLN A 67 -4.06 -1.30 11.68
CA GLN A 67 -5.09 -1.34 10.63
C GLN A 67 -5.51 -2.79 10.32
N GLY A 68 -4.56 -3.72 10.25
CA GLY A 68 -4.85 -5.15 10.13
C GLY A 68 -5.72 -5.69 11.27
N VAL A 69 -5.39 -5.31 12.51
CA VAL A 69 -6.16 -5.70 13.71
C VAL A 69 -7.59 -5.14 13.69
N PHE A 70 -7.75 -3.85 13.41
CA PHE A 70 -9.08 -3.22 13.31
C PHE A 70 -9.93 -3.83 12.19
N ARG A 71 -9.32 -4.15 11.03
CA ARG A 71 -9.98 -4.90 9.96
C ARG A 71 -10.42 -6.29 10.41
N GLY A 72 -9.61 -6.99 11.21
CA GLY A 72 -9.99 -8.25 11.84
C GLY A 72 -11.20 -8.14 12.77
N PHE A 73 -11.34 -7.01 13.48
CA PHE A 73 -12.54 -6.68 14.26
C PHE A 73 -13.72 -6.15 13.42
N LYS A 74 -13.58 -6.10 12.10
CA LYS A 74 -14.55 -5.51 11.15
C LYS A 74 -14.80 -4.02 11.38
N ASP A 75 -13.87 -3.33 12.05
CA ASP A 75 -13.89 -1.88 12.21
C ASP A 75 -12.99 -1.23 11.15
N THR A 76 -13.57 -0.86 10.01
CA THR A 76 -12.86 -0.15 8.94
C THR A 76 -12.91 1.37 9.09
N LYS A 77 -13.80 1.89 9.93
CA LYS A 77 -14.01 3.33 10.11
C LYS A 77 -12.89 3.96 10.93
N THR A 78 -12.45 3.30 11.99
CA THR A 78 -11.37 3.82 12.85
C THR A 78 -10.05 4.01 12.08
N PRO A 79 -9.54 3.00 11.32
CA PRO A 79 -8.46 3.17 10.34
C PRO A 79 -8.65 4.34 9.38
N LEU A 80 -9.83 4.44 8.76
CA LEU A 80 -10.12 5.46 7.77
C LEU A 80 -10.00 6.88 8.35
N TYR A 81 -10.64 7.14 9.50
CA TYR A 81 -10.59 8.46 10.13
C TYR A 81 -9.18 8.83 10.60
N ALA A 82 -8.40 7.86 11.11
CA ALA A 82 -7.02 8.09 11.51
C ALA A 82 -6.15 8.48 10.31
N THR A 83 -6.24 7.73 9.20
CA THR A 83 -5.51 8.02 7.96
C THR A 83 -5.89 9.39 7.39
N VAL A 84 -7.19 9.70 7.31
CA VAL A 84 -7.66 11.01 6.83
C VAL A 84 -7.12 12.15 7.70
N ALA A 85 -7.15 12.01 9.04
CA ALA A 85 -6.61 13.03 9.93
C ALA A 85 -5.10 13.23 9.72
N GLY A 86 -4.33 12.15 9.53
CA GLY A 86 -2.91 12.19 9.23
C GLY A 86 -2.60 12.85 7.89
N ASP A 87 -3.33 12.47 6.84
CA ASP A 87 -3.13 13.00 5.48
C ASP A 87 -3.52 14.48 5.40
N VAL A 88 -4.63 14.89 6.03
CA VAL A 88 -5.00 16.31 6.14
C VAL A 88 -3.92 17.08 6.90
N THR A 89 -3.40 16.53 8.00
CA THR A 89 -2.28 17.13 8.72
C THR A 89 -1.05 17.25 7.81
N ASN A 90 -0.77 16.25 6.96
CA ASN A 90 0.37 16.30 6.04
C ASN A 90 0.20 17.41 5.00
N ILE A 91 -0.98 17.50 4.39
CA ILE A 91 -1.35 18.52 3.39
C ILE A 91 -1.25 19.93 3.96
N ILE A 92 -1.58 20.13 5.24
CA ILE A 92 -1.47 21.43 5.91
C ILE A 92 -0.01 21.74 6.29
N LEU A 93 0.72 20.77 6.83
CA LEU A 93 2.10 20.97 7.29
C LEU A 93 3.08 21.15 6.14
N ASP A 94 2.87 20.50 5.00
CA ASP A 94 3.76 20.61 3.83
C ASP A 94 3.99 22.06 3.40
N PRO A 95 2.98 22.87 3.03
CA PRO A 95 3.22 24.25 2.61
C PRO A 95 3.79 25.12 3.74
N ILE A 96 3.44 24.86 5.01
CA ILE A 96 3.98 25.59 6.16
C ILE A 96 5.47 25.32 6.32
N LEU A 97 5.88 24.05 6.36
CA LEU A 97 7.27 23.67 6.58
C LEU A 97 8.14 23.95 5.35
N ILE A 98 7.60 23.73 4.14
CA ILE A 98 8.34 23.93 2.89
C ILE A 98 8.50 25.42 2.58
N PHE A 99 7.40 26.19 2.57
CA PHE A 99 7.40 27.57 2.08
C PHE A 99 7.51 28.61 3.20
N ALA A 100 6.76 28.48 4.29
CA ALA A 100 6.76 29.50 5.35
C ALA A 100 8.02 29.43 6.25
N LEU A 101 8.52 28.23 6.51
CA LEU A 101 9.74 28.01 7.31
C LEU A 101 11.00 27.77 6.45
N HIS A 102 10.86 27.79 5.12
CA HIS A 102 11.95 27.60 4.16
C HIS A 102 12.79 26.33 4.38
N LEU A 103 12.22 25.27 4.96
CA LEU A 103 12.93 24.01 5.21
C LEU A 103 13.03 23.13 3.94
N GLY A 104 12.33 23.51 2.87
CA GLY A 104 12.35 22.80 1.60
C GLY A 104 12.05 21.31 1.76
N VAL A 105 12.91 20.47 1.17
CA VAL A 105 12.78 19.00 1.21
C VAL A 105 12.81 18.45 2.64
N THR A 106 13.55 19.08 3.56
CA THR A 106 13.57 18.70 4.97
C THR A 106 12.21 18.95 5.64
N GLY A 107 11.52 20.03 5.27
CA GLY A 107 10.17 20.33 5.74
C GLY A 107 9.18 19.24 5.34
N ALA A 108 9.20 18.80 4.07
CA ALA A 108 8.35 17.71 3.57
C ALA A 108 8.58 16.39 4.34
N ALA A 109 9.83 16.03 4.64
CA ALA A 109 10.11 14.84 5.44
C ALA A 109 9.51 14.92 6.84
N ILE A 110 9.65 16.07 7.51
CA ILE A 110 9.16 16.29 8.87
C ILE A 110 7.63 16.26 8.91
N ALA A 111 6.96 16.96 7.99
CA ALA A 111 5.51 16.95 7.86
C ALA A 111 4.99 15.50 7.77
N HIS A 112 5.61 14.71 6.91
CA HIS A 112 5.19 13.33 6.70
C HIS A 112 5.44 12.45 7.93
N VAL A 113 6.58 12.61 8.62
CA VAL A 113 6.86 11.89 9.86
C VAL A 113 5.82 12.21 10.92
N ILE A 114 5.52 13.50 11.14
CA ILE A 114 4.50 13.95 12.11
C ILE A 114 3.14 13.31 11.80
N SER A 115 2.72 13.32 10.54
CA SER A 115 1.47 12.69 10.12
C SER A 115 1.42 11.19 10.40
N GLN A 116 2.51 10.46 10.14
CA GLN A 116 2.57 9.02 10.44
C GLN A 116 2.50 8.74 11.94
N TYR A 117 3.16 9.55 12.76
CA TYR A 117 3.04 9.46 14.21
C TYR A 117 1.63 9.76 14.70
N LEU A 118 0.95 10.77 14.11
CA LEU A 118 -0.43 11.09 14.44
C LEU A 118 -1.38 9.92 14.13
N ILE A 119 -1.27 9.32 12.95
CA ILE A 119 -2.06 8.13 12.55
C ILE A 119 -1.83 7.00 13.55
N SER A 120 -0.55 6.70 13.83
CA SER A 120 -0.17 5.62 14.72
C SER A 120 -0.72 5.84 16.14
N LEU A 121 -0.63 7.07 16.65
CA LEU A 121 -1.10 7.42 17.99
C LEU A 121 -2.63 7.30 18.10
N ILE A 122 -3.38 7.81 17.11
CA ILE A 122 -4.85 7.71 17.09
C ILE A 122 -5.28 6.24 17.10
N LEU A 123 -4.64 5.41 16.28
CA LEU A 123 -4.94 3.97 16.22
C LEU A 123 -4.57 3.26 17.50
N LEU A 124 -3.40 3.55 18.08
CA LEU A 124 -2.95 2.94 19.32
C LEU A 124 -3.88 3.29 20.48
N TRP A 125 -4.26 4.56 20.60
CA TRP A 125 -5.20 5.00 21.63
C TRP A 125 -6.56 4.31 21.51
N ARG A 126 -7.10 4.21 20.28
CA ARG A 126 -8.35 3.48 20.04
C ARG A 126 -8.22 1.98 20.30
N LEU A 127 -7.04 1.40 20.05
CA LEU A 127 -6.79 -0.03 20.24
C LEU A 127 -6.70 -0.39 21.73
N VAL A 128 -5.96 0.41 22.52
CA VAL A 128 -5.85 0.24 23.99
C VAL A 128 -7.22 0.34 24.64
N ASN A 129 -8.10 1.22 24.16
CA ASN A 129 -9.47 1.35 24.69
C ASN A 129 -10.39 0.17 24.32
N LYS A 130 -10.04 -0.64 23.30
CA LYS A 130 -10.84 -1.79 22.86
C LYS A 130 -10.32 -3.14 23.34
N VAL A 131 -9.02 -3.25 23.62
CA VAL A 131 -8.36 -4.52 23.94
C VAL A 131 -7.33 -4.28 25.02
N ASP A 132 -7.34 -5.09 26.08
CA ASP A 132 -6.24 -5.15 27.03
C ASP A 132 -4.96 -5.64 26.33
N ILE A 133 -4.05 -4.69 26.09
CA ILE A 133 -2.71 -4.94 25.54
C ILE A 133 -1.80 -5.30 26.72
N MET A 134 -1.66 -6.59 26.99
CA MET A 134 -0.65 -7.08 27.94
C MET A 134 0.64 -7.39 27.18
N PRO A 135 1.83 -7.13 27.76
CA PRO A 135 3.09 -7.50 27.13
C PRO A 135 3.11 -9.01 26.88
N PRO A 136 3.36 -9.46 25.65
CA PRO A 136 3.29 -10.87 25.32
C PRO A 136 4.45 -11.59 26.00
N SER A 137 4.16 -12.73 26.63
CA SER A 137 5.21 -13.65 27.07
C SER A 137 5.97 -14.15 25.85
N VAL A 138 7.30 -14.10 25.88
CA VAL A 138 8.19 -14.46 24.76
C VAL A 138 7.96 -15.90 24.27
N LYS A 139 7.31 -16.76 25.09
CA LYS A 139 6.94 -18.15 24.77
C LYS A 139 5.66 -18.32 23.95
N ASP A 140 4.79 -17.30 23.87
CA ASP A 140 3.52 -17.34 23.11
C ASP A 140 3.65 -16.77 21.68
N LEU A 141 4.85 -16.28 21.34
CA LEU A 141 5.15 -15.77 20.01
C LEU A 141 5.17 -16.95 19.02
N LYS A 142 4.09 -17.12 18.25
CA LYS A 142 4.05 -18.01 17.07
C LYS A 142 4.89 -17.45 15.91
N PHE A 143 6.15 -17.11 16.18
CA PHE A 143 7.08 -16.43 15.30
C PHE A 143 7.33 -17.23 14.01
N SER A 144 7.42 -18.55 14.12
CA SER A 144 7.59 -19.45 12.98
C SER A 144 6.44 -19.33 11.96
N ARG A 145 5.18 -19.37 12.42
CA ARG A 145 4.01 -19.23 11.53
C ARG A 145 3.94 -17.85 10.88
N PHE A 146 4.25 -16.79 11.64
CA PHE A 146 4.31 -15.42 11.10
C PHE A 146 5.41 -15.27 10.03
N LEU A 147 6.59 -15.85 10.25
CA LEU A 147 7.69 -15.81 9.28
C LEU A 147 7.40 -16.62 8.02
N THR A 148 6.84 -17.82 8.14
CA THR A 148 6.50 -18.64 6.96
C THR A 148 5.43 -17.97 6.11
N CYS A 149 4.35 -17.48 6.71
CA CYS A 149 3.33 -16.71 6.00
C CYS A 149 3.93 -15.43 5.39
N GLY A 150 4.78 -14.72 6.14
CA GLY A 150 5.47 -13.52 5.67
C GLY A 150 6.38 -13.81 4.47
N PHE A 151 7.09 -14.95 4.45
CA PHE A 151 7.96 -15.33 3.34
C PHE A 151 7.18 -15.64 2.06
N LEU A 152 6.06 -16.37 2.16
CA LEU A 152 5.19 -16.65 1.00
C LEU A 152 4.62 -15.35 0.41
N LEU A 153 4.15 -14.44 1.28
CA LEU A 153 3.69 -13.12 0.88
C LEU A 153 4.80 -12.30 0.21
N LEU A 154 6.02 -12.35 0.75
CA LEU A 154 7.18 -11.68 0.16
C LEU A 154 7.52 -12.27 -1.22
N ALA A 155 7.55 -13.59 -1.38
CA ALA A 155 7.81 -14.25 -2.65
C ALA A 155 6.78 -13.82 -3.71
N ARG A 156 5.50 -13.73 -3.31
CA ARG A 156 4.43 -13.20 -4.16
C ARG A 156 4.64 -11.74 -4.53
N VAL A 157 4.95 -10.87 -3.57
CA VAL A 157 5.23 -9.45 -3.83
C VAL A 157 6.41 -9.28 -4.79
N ILE A 158 7.46 -10.08 -4.62
CA ILE A 158 8.62 -10.12 -5.53
C ILE A 158 8.19 -10.55 -6.93
N ALA A 159 7.37 -11.61 -7.07
CA ALA A 159 6.89 -12.06 -8.36
C ALA A 159 6.08 -10.97 -9.10
N VAL A 160 5.09 -10.37 -8.42
CA VAL A 160 4.26 -9.28 -8.98
C VAL A 160 5.12 -8.07 -9.35
N THR A 161 6.00 -7.64 -8.45
CA THR A 161 6.87 -6.48 -8.67
C THR A 161 7.85 -6.73 -9.82
N SER A 162 8.36 -7.95 -9.96
CA SER A 162 9.26 -8.33 -11.06
C SER A 162 8.57 -8.23 -12.41
N CYS A 163 7.30 -8.68 -12.53
CA CYS A 163 6.51 -8.55 -13.75
C CYS A 163 6.32 -7.07 -14.15
N VAL A 164 5.90 -6.23 -13.20
CA VAL A 164 5.71 -4.79 -13.45
C VAL A 164 7.04 -4.11 -13.81
N THR A 165 8.12 -4.48 -13.13
CA THR A 165 9.46 -3.95 -13.38
C THR A 165 9.96 -4.33 -14.77
N LEU A 166 9.75 -5.59 -15.18
CA LEU A 166 10.12 -6.04 -16.52
C LEU A 166 9.32 -5.31 -17.60
N ALA A 167 8.01 -5.15 -17.41
CA ALA A 167 7.16 -4.40 -18.34
C ALA A 167 7.60 -2.92 -18.46
N ALA A 168 7.88 -2.27 -17.33
CA ALA A 168 8.41 -0.91 -17.30
C ALA A 168 9.77 -0.81 -18.00
N SER A 169 10.67 -1.76 -17.76
CA SER A 169 11.97 -1.83 -18.41
C SER A 169 11.83 -1.96 -19.93
N MET A 170 10.95 -2.85 -20.41
CA MET A 170 10.68 -3.01 -21.85
C MET A 170 10.13 -1.73 -22.50
N ALA A 171 9.23 -1.02 -21.81
CA ALA A 171 8.71 0.26 -22.27
C ALA A 171 9.82 1.33 -22.34
N ALA A 172 10.70 1.38 -21.34
CA ALA A 172 11.84 2.30 -21.29
C ALA A 172 12.84 2.06 -22.44
N HIS A 173 13.13 0.81 -22.78
CA HIS A 173 14.02 0.46 -23.90
C HIS A 173 13.48 0.91 -25.27
N ARG A 174 12.15 1.10 -25.39
CA ARG A 174 11.51 1.60 -26.61
C ARG A 174 11.54 3.13 -26.73
N GLY A 175 12.11 3.82 -25.75
CA GLY A 175 12.29 5.26 -25.74
C GLY A 175 11.34 6.01 -24.79
N PRO A 176 11.48 7.35 -24.73
CA PRO A 176 10.77 8.17 -23.75
C PRO A 176 9.27 8.26 -23.99
N ILE A 177 8.82 8.26 -25.25
CA ILE A 177 7.39 8.37 -25.60
C ILE A 177 6.61 7.12 -25.14
N PRO A 178 7.04 5.87 -25.44
CA PRO A 178 6.39 4.68 -24.91
C PRO A 178 6.41 4.58 -23.39
N MET A 179 7.51 4.97 -22.75
CA MET A 179 7.62 4.94 -21.30
C MET A 179 6.64 5.93 -20.63
N ALA A 180 6.50 7.14 -21.18
CA ALA A 180 5.56 8.13 -20.67
C ALA A 180 4.10 7.63 -20.75
N ALA A 181 3.71 7.05 -21.89
CA ALA A 181 2.39 6.46 -22.06
C ALA A 181 2.17 5.29 -21.08
N PHE A 182 3.16 4.40 -20.96
CA PHE A 182 3.12 3.27 -20.04
C PHE A 182 2.93 3.73 -18.59
N GLN A 183 3.65 4.76 -18.14
CA GLN A 183 3.55 5.26 -16.77
C GLN A 183 2.15 5.80 -16.47
N ILE A 184 1.54 6.56 -17.38
CA ILE A 184 0.18 7.08 -17.21
C ILE A 184 -0.83 5.93 -17.11
N CYS A 185 -0.75 4.97 -18.04
CA CYS A 185 -1.61 3.79 -18.04
C CYS A 185 -1.44 2.95 -16.77
N LEU A 186 -0.20 2.71 -16.34
CA LEU A 186 0.11 1.95 -15.13
C LEU A 186 -0.44 2.66 -13.88
N GLN A 187 -0.33 3.98 -13.80
CA GLN A 187 -0.83 4.72 -12.62
C GLN A 187 -2.34 4.65 -12.51
N ILE A 188 -3.05 4.76 -13.63
CA ILE A 188 -4.51 4.61 -13.68
C ILE A 188 -4.91 3.17 -13.33
N TRP A 189 -4.22 2.19 -13.91
CA TRP A 189 -4.44 0.78 -13.62
C TRP A 189 -4.21 0.44 -12.14
N LEU A 190 -3.15 0.95 -11.52
CA LEU A 190 -2.88 0.79 -10.08
C LEU A 190 -3.96 1.48 -9.24
N SER A 191 -4.39 2.67 -9.65
CA SER A 191 -5.42 3.42 -8.92
C SER A 191 -6.76 2.68 -8.88
N THR A 192 -7.17 2.05 -9.99
CA THR A 192 -8.38 1.23 -10.01
C THR A 192 -8.20 -0.12 -9.34
N SER A 193 -7.00 -0.69 -9.37
CA SER A 193 -6.65 -1.89 -8.59
C SER A 193 -6.85 -1.70 -7.09
N LEU A 194 -6.55 -0.52 -6.55
CA LEU A 194 -6.76 -0.21 -5.13
C LEU A 194 -8.25 -0.25 -4.72
N LEU A 195 -9.17 0.02 -5.66
CA LEU A 195 -10.61 -0.13 -5.40
C LEU A 195 -11.01 -1.61 -5.30
N ALA A 196 -10.43 -2.47 -6.14
CA ALA A 196 -10.62 -3.92 -6.04
C ALA A 196 -10.01 -4.50 -4.77
N ASP A 197 -8.86 -4.00 -4.34
CA ASP A 197 -8.22 -4.37 -3.06
C ASP A 197 -9.15 -4.08 -1.86
N GLY A 198 -9.89 -2.96 -1.90
CA GLY A 198 -10.91 -2.65 -0.89
C GLY A 198 -12.00 -3.73 -0.77
N LEU A 199 -12.49 -4.26 -1.89
CA LEU A 199 -13.46 -5.35 -1.91
C LEU A 199 -12.83 -6.67 -1.43
N ALA A 200 -11.59 -6.95 -1.84
CA ALA A 200 -10.84 -8.13 -1.43
C ALA A 200 -10.65 -8.19 0.10
N VAL A 201 -10.22 -7.08 0.70
CA VAL A 201 -10.03 -6.94 2.14
C VAL A 201 -11.35 -7.10 2.91
N ALA A 202 -12.45 -6.56 2.39
CA ALA A 202 -13.78 -6.77 2.97
C ALA A 202 -14.19 -8.25 2.93
N GLY A 203 -13.99 -8.91 1.79
CA GLY A 203 -14.21 -10.34 1.63
C GLY A 203 -13.39 -11.16 2.61
N GLN A 204 -12.08 -10.89 2.70
CA GLN A 204 -11.14 -11.54 3.62
C GLN A 204 -11.66 -11.50 5.07
N ALA A 205 -12.07 -10.34 5.57
CA ALA A 205 -12.55 -10.19 6.94
C ALA A 205 -13.88 -10.93 7.22
N ILE A 206 -14.78 -10.96 6.23
CA ILE A 206 -16.05 -11.68 6.34
C ILE A 206 -15.82 -13.20 6.33
N LEU A 207 -15.03 -13.70 5.37
CA LEU A 207 -14.72 -15.13 5.25
C LEU A 207 -13.97 -15.63 6.48
N ALA A 208 -12.91 -14.94 6.91
CA ALA A 208 -12.14 -15.32 8.10
C ALA A 208 -13.02 -15.42 9.35
N SER A 209 -13.98 -14.51 9.50
CA SER A 209 -14.93 -14.53 10.62
C SER A 209 -15.95 -15.67 10.52
N SER A 210 -16.38 -16.06 9.31
CA SER A 210 -17.30 -17.19 9.11
C SER A 210 -16.60 -18.53 9.35
N PHE A 211 -15.37 -18.68 8.87
CA PHE A 211 -14.52 -19.83 9.18
C PHE A 211 -14.24 -19.98 10.67
N ALA A 212 -13.93 -18.87 11.36
CA ALA A 212 -13.71 -18.89 12.81
C ALA A 212 -14.95 -19.32 13.62
N ARG A 213 -16.16 -19.20 13.05
CA ARG A 213 -17.42 -19.66 13.65
C ARG A 213 -17.85 -21.07 13.24
N GLY A 214 -17.08 -21.74 12.37
CA GLY A 214 -17.43 -23.06 11.82
C GLY A 214 -18.59 -23.06 10.82
N ASP A 215 -19.03 -21.88 10.36
CA ASP A 215 -20.19 -21.74 9.48
C ASP A 215 -19.75 -21.78 8.00
N HIS A 216 -19.49 -22.98 7.51
CA HIS A 216 -19.00 -23.21 6.15
C HIS A 216 -20.02 -22.77 5.08
N GLN A 217 -21.32 -22.88 5.34
CA GLN A 217 -22.35 -22.43 4.39
C GLN A 217 -22.29 -20.91 4.20
N LYS A 218 -22.16 -20.14 5.29
CA LYS A 218 -21.98 -18.68 5.18
C LYS A 218 -20.64 -18.31 4.56
N ALA A 219 -19.58 -19.08 4.79
CA ALA A 219 -18.28 -18.83 4.17
C ALA A 219 -18.35 -18.97 2.64
N VAL A 220 -18.95 -20.06 2.13
CA VAL A 220 -19.14 -20.29 0.69
C VAL A 220 -20.08 -19.25 0.07
N GLY A 221 -21.19 -18.93 0.75
CA GLY A 221 -22.12 -17.89 0.29
C GLY A 221 -21.47 -16.51 0.21
N ALA A 222 -20.65 -16.15 1.20
CA ALA A 222 -19.87 -14.91 1.19
C ALA A 222 -18.83 -14.91 0.06
N ALA A 223 -18.08 -15.99 -0.12
CA ALA A 223 -17.09 -16.12 -1.20
C ALA A 223 -17.75 -15.92 -2.58
N ALA A 224 -18.85 -16.63 -2.84
CA ALA A 224 -19.60 -16.51 -4.08
C ALA A 224 -20.10 -15.08 -4.30
N ARG A 225 -20.60 -14.41 -3.25
CA ARG A 225 -21.11 -13.05 -3.37
C ARG A 225 -20.01 -12.02 -3.64
N VAL A 226 -18.86 -12.14 -2.98
CA VAL A 226 -17.73 -11.24 -3.18
C VAL A 226 -17.14 -11.44 -4.59
N LEU A 227 -17.09 -12.69 -5.09
CA LEU A 227 -16.69 -12.98 -6.49
C LEU A 227 -17.67 -12.41 -7.52
N GLN A 228 -18.98 -12.48 -7.28
CA GLN A 228 -19.96 -11.83 -8.16
C GLN A 228 -19.79 -10.31 -8.17
N LEU A 229 -19.59 -9.70 -7.00
CA LEU A 229 -19.33 -8.27 -6.88
C LEU A 229 -18.01 -7.87 -7.55
N SER A 230 -16.99 -8.73 -7.55
CA SER A 230 -15.71 -8.45 -8.19
C SER A 230 -15.83 -8.37 -9.72
N ILE A 231 -16.66 -9.23 -10.32
CA ILE A 231 -16.95 -9.18 -11.76
C ILE A 231 -17.70 -7.88 -12.10
N ILE A 232 -18.73 -7.54 -11.32
CA ILE A 232 -19.50 -6.29 -11.52
C ILE A 232 -18.58 -5.08 -11.37
N LEU A 233 -17.77 -5.04 -10.32
CA LEU A 233 -16.80 -3.96 -10.09
C LEU A 233 -15.78 -3.88 -11.23
N GLY A 234 -15.23 -5.01 -11.67
CA GLY A 234 -14.24 -5.05 -12.74
C GLY A 234 -14.80 -4.60 -14.09
N LEU A 235 -16.05 -4.96 -14.41
CA LEU A 235 -16.76 -4.46 -15.59
C LEU A 235 -17.02 -2.96 -15.48
N ALA A 236 -17.50 -2.48 -14.33
CA ALA A 236 -17.72 -1.06 -14.09
C ALA A 236 -16.41 -0.26 -14.22
N LEU A 237 -15.31 -0.73 -13.63
CA LEU A 237 -13.98 -0.13 -13.76
C LEU A 237 -13.48 -0.15 -15.19
N SER A 238 -13.70 -1.24 -15.93
CA SER A 238 -13.38 -1.33 -17.36
C SER A 238 -14.10 -0.24 -18.17
N THR A 239 -15.41 -0.07 -17.97
CA THR A 239 -16.19 0.97 -18.64
C THR A 239 -15.75 2.38 -18.25
N VAL A 240 -15.55 2.63 -16.95
CA VAL A 240 -15.10 3.93 -16.44
C VAL A 240 -13.71 4.30 -16.98
N ILE A 241 -12.77 3.36 -17.03
CA ILE A 241 -11.44 3.61 -17.60
C ILE A 241 -11.53 3.77 -19.12
N GLY A 242 -12.29 2.92 -19.80
CA GLY A 242 -12.45 2.98 -21.26
C GLY A 242 -12.95 4.34 -21.72
N ILE A 243 -14.00 4.85 -21.08
CA ILE A 243 -14.56 6.18 -21.36
C ILE A 243 -13.64 7.27 -20.82
N GLY A 244 -13.20 7.14 -19.56
CA GLY A 244 -12.41 8.15 -18.87
C GLY A 244 -11.06 8.44 -19.53
N LEU A 245 -10.36 7.42 -20.03
CA LEU A 245 -9.11 7.61 -20.76
C LEU A 245 -9.33 8.13 -22.18
N GLN A 246 -10.45 7.77 -22.83
CA GLN A 246 -10.74 8.23 -24.17
C GLN A 246 -10.96 9.76 -24.21
N PHE A 247 -11.59 10.32 -23.17
CA PHE A 247 -11.86 11.76 -23.08
C PHE A 247 -10.88 12.52 -22.18
N GLY A 248 -10.27 11.85 -21.21
CA GLY A 248 -9.43 12.47 -20.17
C GLY A 248 -7.92 12.29 -20.34
N SER A 249 -7.45 11.55 -21.35
CA SER A 249 -6.00 11.35 -21.60
C SER A 249 -5.24 12.68 -21.78
N SER A 250 -5.90 13.72 -22.32
CA SER A 250 -5.35 15.07 -22.52
C SER A 250 -5.07 15.84 -21.23
N ILE A 251 -5.66 15.43 -20.10
CA ILE A 251 -5.38 16.01 -18.77
C ILE A 251 -3.97 15.63 -18.32
N PHE A 252 -3.49 14.44 -18.68
CA PHE A 252 -2.19 13.92 -18.25
C PHE A 252 -1.04 14.41 -19.13
N THR A 253 -1.28 14.64 -20.42
CA THR A 253 -0.25 15.10 -21.35
C THR A 253 -0.82 15.83 -22.55
N LYS A 254 -0.04 16.79 -23.07
CA LYS A 254 -0.34 17.50 -24.32
C LYS A 254 0.44 16.96 -25.53
N ASP A 255 1.31 15.97 -25.33
CA ASP A 255 2.08 15.36 -26.41
C ASP A 255 1.20 14.39 -27.23
N ASN A 256 0.97 14.76 -28.50
CA ASN A 256 0.11 14.00 -29.40
C ASN A 256 0.65 12.57 -29.68
N SER A 257 1.96 12.38 -29.62
CA SER A 257 2.60 11.06 -29.83
C SER A 257 2.31 10.13 -28.65
N VAL A 258 2.32 10.66 -27.43
CA VAL A 258 1.99 9.92 -26.20
C VAL A 258 0.49 9.61 -26.17
N LEU A 259 -0.37 10.58 -26.51
CA LEU A 259 -1.83 10.40 -26.55
C LEU A 259 -2.24 9.30 -27.53
N LYS A 260 -1.64 9.25 -28.74
CA LYS A 260 -1.91 8.19 -29.71
C LYS A 260 -1.61 6.80 -29.17
N LEU A 261 -0.52 6.68 -28.41
CA LEU A 261 -0.14 5.41 -27.80
C LEU A 261 -1.06 5.04 -26.62
N ILE A 262 -1.46 6.02 -25.80
CA ILE A 262 -2.46 5.82 -24.74
C ILE A 262 -3.77 5.30 -25.33
N HIS A 263 -4.31 5.94 -26.38
CA HIS A 263 -5.54 5.49 -27.03
C HIS A 263 -5.44 4.06 -27.57
N THR A 264 -4.26 3.66 -28.04
CA THR A 264 -4.01 2.27 -28.46
C THR A 264 -3.97 1.31 -27.27
N ALA A 265 -3.52 1.76 -26.09
CA ALA A 265 -3.43 0.98 -24.86
C ALA A 265 -4.74 0.87 -24.08
N ILE A 266 -5.68 1.80 -24.25
CA ILE A 266 -7.00 1.80 -23.56
C ILE A 266 -7.69 0.43 -23.54
N PRO A 267 -7.91 -0.25 -24.68
CA PRO A 267 -8.61 -1.53 -24.66
C PRO A 267 -7.88 -2.57 -23.80
N PHE A 268 -6.55 -2.55 -23.75
CA PHE A 268 -5.77 -3.45 -22.90
C PHE A 268 -5.94 -3.11 -21.41
N VAL A 269 -5.84 -1.83 -21.06
CA VAL A 269 -5.97 -1.38 -19.65
C VAL A 269 -7.39 -1.63 -19.12
N ALA A 270 -8.41 -1.37 -19.95
CA ALA A 270 -9.82 -1.59 -19.59
C ALA A 270 -10.17 -3.08 -19.53
N SER A 271 -9.82 -3.86 -20.57
CA SER A 271 -10.18 -5.28 -20.65
C SER A 271 -9.48 -6.14 -19.60
N THR A 272 -8.37 -5.68 -19.03
CA THR A 272 -7.69 -6.35 -17.92
C THR A 272 -8.32 -6.07 -16.55
N GLN A 273 -9.18 -5.05 -16.40
CA GLN A 273 -9.80 -4.73 -15.09
C GLN A 273 -10.68 -5.85 -14.51
N PRO A 274 -11.51 -6.57 -15.29
CA PRO A 274 -12.29 -7.70 -14.75
C PRO A 274 -11.41 -8.82 -14.22
N ILE A 275 -10.36 -9.18 -14.98
CA ILE A 275 -9.38 -10.20 -14.57
C ILE A 275 -8.65 -9.75 -13.31
N ASN A 276 -8.24 -8.49 -13.27
CA ASN A 276 -7.55 -7.90 -12.14
C ASN A 276 -8.41 -7.90 -10.87
N SER A 277 -9.65 -7.40 -10.97
CA SER A 277 -10.60 -7.39 -9.86
C SER A 277 -10.86 -8.81 -9.31
N LEU A 278 -10.97 -9.78 -10.21
CA LEU A 278 -11.13 -11.17 -9.84
C LEU A 278 -9.89 -11.73 -9.11
N ALA A 279 -8.68 -11.45 -9.61
CA ALA A 279 -7.43 -11.87 -8.99
C ALA A 279 -7.28 -11.31 -7.56
N PHE A 280 -7.47 -10.00 -7.37
CA PHE A 280 -7.44 -9.37 -6.05
C PHE A 280 -8.44 -10.00 -5.08
N VAL A 281 -9.67 -10.24 -5.52
CA VAL A 281 -10.70 -10.85 -4.67
C VAL A 281 -10.37 -12.30 -4.34
N PHE A 282 -9.85 -13.09 -5.28
CA PHE A 282 -9.36 -14.45 -5.00
C PHE A 282 -8.27 -14.43 -3.93
N ASP A 283 -7.34 -13.49 -4.01
CA ASP A 283 -6.31 -13.33 -2.98
C ASP A 283 -6.93 -13.03 -1.61
N GLY A 284 -7.91 -12.13 -1.54
CA GLY A 284 -8.64 -11.83 -0.31
C GLY A 284 -9.38 -13.05 0.24
N VAL A 285 -9.97 -13.86 -0.64
CA VAL A 285 -10.66 -15.11 -0.27
C VAL A 285 -9.68 -16.14 0.29
N ASN A 286 -8.54 -16.36 -0.37
CA ASN A 286 -7.49 -17.28 0.07
C ASN A 286 -6.91 -16.86 1.42
N PHE A 287 -6.58 -15.58 1.57
CA PHE A 287 -6.15 -15.01 2.85
C PHE A 287 -7.21 -15.18 3.95
N GLY A 288 -8.49 -15.04 3.61
CA GLY A 288 -9.60 -15.25 4.53
C GLY A 288 -9.74 -16.71 4.97
N ALA A 289 -9.40 -17.65 4.09
CA ALA A 289 -9.37 -19.09 4.37
C ALA A 289 -8.08 -19.57 5.08
N SER A 290 -7.11 -18.67 5.32
CA SER A 290 -5.76 -19.01 5.80
C SER A 290 -4.95 -19.90 4.84
N ASP A 291 -5.27 -19.83 3.55
CA ASP A 291 -4.51 -20.45 2.46
C ASP A 291 -3.62 -19.34 1.85
N TYR A 292 -2.30 -19.44 2.03
CA TYR A 292 -1.34 -18.35 1.81
C TYR A 292 -0.45 -18.59 0.59
#